data_AF-A0AAW9KYI4-F1
#
_entry.id   AF-A0AAW9KYI4-F1
#
_cell.length_a   1.000
_cell.length_b   1.000
_cell.length_c   1.000
_cell.angle_alpha   90.00
_cell.angle_beta   90.00
_cell.angle_gamma   90.00
#
_symmetry.space_group_name_H-M   'P 1'
#
loop_
_entity.id
_entity.type
_entity.pdbx_description
1 polymer ?
#
loop_
_entity_poly.entity_id
_entity_poly.type
_entity_poly.pdbx_seq_one_letter_code
_entity_poly.pdbx_strand_id
1 'polypeptide(L)'
;MAPIRRLVLDVLTPYDPGTLELSQEVAECSGVRGVNTMLVEADREVQNLKLTVEGDDVDYDAVSETVENLGGSIHSVDQVACGDHLIEESGTFQD
;
A
#
# COMPACT_ATOMS: atom_id res chain seq x y z
N MET A 1 -17.63 8.57 -5.38
CA MET A 1 -16.55 8.12 -6.29
C MET A 1 -16.68 6.61 -6.43
N ALA A 2 -16.10 5.97 -7.45
CA ALA A 2 -16.07 4.50 -7.48
C ALA A 2 -15.16 3.99 -6.34
N PRO A 3 -15.52 2.89 -5.66
CA PRO A 3 -14.75 2.43 -4.51
C PRO A 3 -13.39 1.89 -4.92
N ILE A 4 -12.38 2.14 -4.10
CA ILE A 4 -11.02 1.62 -4.30
C ILE A 4 -10.98 0.18 -3.80
N ARG A 5 -10.65 -0.75 -4.68
CA ARG A 5 -10.55 -2.18 -4.38
C ARG A 5 -9.13 -2.59 -4.04
N ARG A 6 -8.15 -2.05 -4.76
CA ARG A 6 -6.73 -2.33 -4.53
C ARG A 6 -5.87 -1.11 -4.78
N LEU A 7 -4.88 -0.93 -3.92
CA LEU A 7 -3.78 0.01 -4.06
C LEU A 7 -2.46 -0.73 -3.94
N VAL A 8 -1.51 -0.43 -4.82
CA VAL A 8 -0.11 -0.81 -4.64
C VAL A 8 0.69 0.47 -4.54
N LEU A 9 1.38 0.63 -3.42
CA LEU A 9 2.12 1.84 -3.05
C LEU A 9 3.60 1.51 -2.91
N ASP A 10 4.44 2.39 -3.44
CA ASP A 10 5.86 2.43 -3.15
C ASP A 10 6.08 3.34 -1.95
N VAL A 11 6.50 2.76 -0.82
CA VAL A 11 6.58 3.43 0.48
C VAL A 11 8.02 3.43 0.97
N LEU A 12 8.57 4.60 1.24
CA LEU A 12 9.85 4.77 1.90
C LEU A 12 9.61 4.98 3.40
N THR A 13 10.22 4.18 4.26
CA THR A 13 10.04 4.26 5.72
C THR A 13 11.38 4.16 6.46
N PRO A 14 11.54 4.76 7.65
CA PRO A 14 12.61 4.38 8.56
C PRO A 14 12.51 2.91 8.96
N TYR A 15 13.58 2.38 9.57
CA TYR A 15 13.60 1.00 10.11
C TYR A 15 12.67 0.78 11.30
N ASP A 16 12.38 1.85 12.03
CA ASP A 16 11.55 1.84 13.23
C ASP A 16 10.50 2.95 13.07
N PRO A 17 9.20 2.62 13.06
CA PRO A 17 8.61 1.29 13.26
C PRO A 17 8.84 0.32 12.08
N GLY A 18 8.94 -0.97 12.36
CA GLY A 18 9.30 -1.99 11.38
C GLY A 18 8.15 -2.38 10.43
N THR A 19 8.47 -3.10 9.35
CA THR A 19 7.52 -3.55 8.31
C THR A 19 6.25 -4.21 8.87
N LEU A 20 6.36 -4.95 9.98
CA LEU A 20 5.23 -5.63 10.61
C LEU A 20 4.22 -4.64 11.20
N GLU A 21 4.69 -3.62 11.90
CA GLU A 21 3.85 -2.62 12.55
C GLU A 21 3.13 -1.76 11.50
N LEU A 22 3.86 -1.31 10.47
CA LEU A 22 3.25 -0.65 9.30
C LEU A 22 2.12 -1.49 8.68
N SER A 23 2.35 -2.79 8.51
CA SER A 23 1.36 -3.68 7.91
C SER A 23 0.11 -3.84 8.77
N GLN A 24 0.28 -3.85 10.11
CA GLN A 24 -0.83 -3.98 11.06
C GLN A 24 -1.66 -2.69 11.10
N GLU A 25 -1.02 -1.54 11.24
CA GLU A 25 -1.70 -0.24 11.31
C GLU A 25 -2.48 0.05 10.01
N VAL A 26 -1.90 -0.25 8.84
CA VAL A 26 -2.61 -0.11 7.55
C VAL A 26 -3.77 -1.10 7.44
N ALA A 27 -3.66 -2.30 8.00
CA ALA A 27 -4.75 -3.29 7.97
C ALA A 27 -5.96 -2.88 8.83
N GLU A 28 -5.77 -1.98 9.80
CA GLU A 28 -6.84 -1.43 10.64
C GLU A 28 -7.55 -0.21 10.00
N CYS A 29 -7.04 0.28 8.86
CA CYS A 29 -7.66 1.40 8.14
C CYS A 29 -9.04 1.04 7.58
N SER A 30 -9.91 2.05 7.46
CA SER A 30 -11.28 1.86 7.00
C SER A 30 -11.34 1.28 5.59
N GLY A 31 -12.19 0.26 5.42
CA GLY A 31 -12.42 -0.39 4.13
C GLY A 31 -11.34 -1.37 3.70
N VAL A 32 -10.24 -1.51 4.46
CA VAL A 32 -9.17 -2.49 4.21
C VAL A 32 -9.60 -3.89 4.69
N ARG A 33 -9.40 -4.89 3.85
CA ARG A 33 -9.60 -6.31 4.18
C ARG A 33 -8.30 -7.07 4.35
N GLY A 34 -7.23 -6.62 3.69
CA GLY A 34 -5.95 -7.29 3.72
C GLY A 34 -4.83 -6.37 3.24
N VAL A 35 -3.65 -6.58 3.82
CA VAL A 35 -2.43 -5.86 3.49
C VAL A 35 -1.33 -6.89 3.25
N ASN A 36 -0.56 -6.68 2.19
CA ASN A 36 0.68 -7.39 1.93
C ASN A 36 1.80 -6.35 1.80
N THR A 37 2.88 -6.57 2.55
CA THR A 37 4.03 -5.67 2.53
C THR A 37 5.27 -6.46 2.17
N MET A 38 5.98 -5.99 1.15
CA MET A 38 7.20 -6.62 0.64
C MET A 38 8.35 -5.64 0.75
N LEU A 39 9.46 -6.06 1.34
CA LEU A 39 10.70 -5.29 1.31
C LEU A 39 11.29 -5.34 -0.11
N VAL A 40 11.41 -4.18 -0.74
CA VAL A 40 12.00 -4.03 -2.08
C VAL A 40 13.50 -3.86 -1.96
N GLU A 41 13.91 -2.90 -1.14
CA GLU A 41 15.31 -2.57 -0.88
C GLU A 41 15.45 -1.99 0.53
N ALA A 42 16.61 -2.19 1.12
CA ALA A 42 16.96 -1.66 2.43
C ALA A 42 18.30 -0.95 2.33
N ASP A 43 18.30 0.32 2.70
CA ASP A 43 19.48 1.18 2.78
C ASP A 43 19.93 1.33 4.23
N ARG A 44 20.93 2.17 4.49
CA ARG A 44 21.51 2.32 5.84
C ARG A 44 20.54 2.86 6.88
N GLU A 45 19.60 3.71 6.49
CA GLU A 45 18.73 4.46 7.41
C GLU A 45 17.24 4.34 7.05
N VAL A 46 16.93 3.86 5.84
CA VAL A 46 15.58 3.78 5.28
C VAL A 46 15.37 2.45 4.56
N GLN A 47 14.11 2.10 4.36
CA GLN A 47 13.68 0.90 3.66
C GLN A 47 12.60 1.30 2.65
N ASN A 48 12.69 0.77 1.43
CA ASN A 48 11.61 0.86 0.46
C ASN A 48 10.77 -0.43 0.53
N LEU A 49 9.47 -0.23 0.70
CA LEU A 49 8.48 -1.26 0.85
C LEU A 49 7.44 -1.12 -0.26
N LYS A 50 7.07 -2.25 -0.87
CA LYS A 50 5.89 -2.35 -1.71
C LYS A 50 4.72 -2.77 -0.85
N LEU A 51 3.77 -1.86 -0.67
CA LEU A 51 2.58 -2.04 0.14
C LEU A 51 1.37 -2.27 -0.76
N THR A 52 0.82 -3.47 -0.73
CA THR A 52 -0.41 -3.83 -1.44
C THR A 52 -1.57 -3.87 -0.45
N VAL A 53 -2.56 -3.01 -0.66
CA VAL A 53 -3.76 -2.90 0.17
C VAL A 53 -4.95 -3.34 -0.67
N GLU A 54 -5.79 -4.24 -0.15
CA GLU A 54 -7.02 -4.68 -0.78
C GLU A 54 -8.21 -4.53 0.16
N GLY A 55 -9.35 -4.13 -0.37
CA GLY A 55 -10.53 -3.79 0.41
C GLY A 55 -11.80 -3.64 -0.40
N ASP A 56 -12.91 -3.31 0.29
CA ASP A 56 -14.17 -3.01 -0.39
C ASP A 56 -14.25 -1.56 -0.86
N ASP A 57 -13.70 -0.65 -0.07
CA ASP A 57 -13.69 0.79 -0.29
C ASP A 57 -12.52 1.38 0.49
N VAL A 58 -11.31 1.14 0.02
CA VAL A 58 -10.09 1.55 0.72
C VAL A 58 -10.00 3.07 0.76
N ASP A 59 -9.91 3.62 1.95
CA ASP A 59 -9.71 5.06 2.14
C ASP A 59 -8.23 5.41 1.96
N TYR A 60 -7.85 5.93 0.79
CA TYR A 60 -6.46 6.27 0.48
C TYR A 60 -5.90 7.30 1.45
N ASP A 61 -6.71 8.29 1.86
CA ASP A 61 -6.29 9.37 2.75
C ASP A 61 -5.91 8.80 4.12
N ALA A 62 -6.75 7.91 4.67
CA ALA A 62 -6.46 7.19 5.91
C ALA A 62 -5.19 6.32 5.80
N VAL A 63 -5.01 5.61 4.69
CA VAL A 63 -3.78 4.81 4.47
C VAL A 63 -2.55 5.71 4.38
N SER A 64 -2.63 6.84 3.65
CA SER A 64 -1.52 7.78 3.55
C SER A 64 -1.18 8.42 4.89
N GLU A 65 -2.19 8.82 5.66
CA GLU A 65 -2.00 9.43 6.98
C GLU A 65 -1.34 8.44 7.94
N THR A 66 -1.77 7.16 7.94
CA THR A 66 -1.13 6.10 8.73
C THR A 66 0.34 5.91 8.34
N VAL A 67 0.66 5.89 7.05
CA VAL A 67 2.06 5.77 6.58
C VAL A 67 2.89 6.97 7.05
N GLU A 68 2.37 8.18 6.93
CA GLU A 68 3.06 9.41 7.35
C GLU A 68 3.23 9.49 8.88
N ASN A 69 2.24 9.06 9.65
CA ASN A 69 2.28 9.01 11.12
C ASN A 69 3.37 8.07 11.64
N LEU A 70 3.68 7.01 10.90
CA LEU A 70 4.76 6.07 11.19
C LEU A 70 6.12 6.54 10.66
N GLY A 71 6.21 7.78 10.15
CA GLY A 71 7.45 8.36 9.62
C GLY A 71 7.78 7.92 8.20
N GLY A 72 6.87 7.21 7.54
CA GLY A 72 6.99 6.82 6.14
C GLY A 72 6.55 7.92 5.18
N SER A 73 6.75 7.68 3.89
CA SER A 73 6.29 8.55 2.81
C SER A 73 5.94 7.70 1.60
N ILE A 74 4.79 7.99 0.98
CA ILE A 74 4.41 7.36 -0.29
C ILE A 74 5.19 8.05 -1.41
N HIS A 75 6.08 7.32 -2.05
CA HIS A 75 6.87 7.82 -3.16
C HIS A 75 6.08 7.78 -4.46
N SER A 76 5.28 6.73 -4.68
CA SER A 76 4.43 6.58 -5.86
C SER A 76 3.27 5.61 -5.62
N VAL A 77 2.23 5.76 -6.44
CA VAL A 77 1.12 4.80 -6.53
C VAL A 77 1.38 3.94 -7.78
N ASP A 78 1.88 2.73 -7.56
CA ASP A 78 2.26 1.80 -8.63
C ASP A 78 1.05 1.20 -9.35
N GLN A 79 -0.03 0.93 -8.62
CA GLN A 79 -1.24 0.31 -9.17
C GLN A 79 -2.48 0.77 -8.41
N VAL A 80 -3.58 0.96 -9.16
CA VAL A 80 -4.90 1.24 -8.60
C VAL A 80 -5.95 0.40 -9.32
N ALA A 81 -6.82 -0.26 -8.57
CA ALA A 81 -8.03 -0.89 -9.10
C ALA A 81 -9.27 -0.35 -8.37
N CYS A 82 -10.23 0.20 -9.13
CA CYS A 82 -11.47 0.77 -8.61
C CYS A 82 -12.68 0.22 -9.37
N GLY A 83 -13.85 0.19 -8.71
CA GLY A 83 -15.13 -0.22 -9.32
C GLY A 83 -15.85 -1.31 -8.53
N ASP A 84 -16.83 -1.99 -9.14
CA ASP A 84 -17.64 -3.00 -8.45
C ASP A 84 -16.90 -4.31 -8.15
N HIS A 85 -15.82 -4.59 -8.88
CA HIS A 85 -15.00 -5.78 -8.71
C HIS A 85 -13.54 -5.48 -9.01
N LEU A 86 -12.66 -6.35 -8.54
CA LEU A 86 -11.23 -6.27 -8.80
C LEU A 86 -10.94 -6.70 -10.25
N ILE A 87 -10.14 -5.90 -10.95
CA ILE A 87 -9.57 -6.24 -12.26
C ILE A 87 -8.09 -6.53 -12.08
N GLU A 88 -7.66 -7.69 -12.54
CA GLU A 88 -6.24 -8.03 -12.61
C GLU A 88 -5.61 -7.45 -13.88
N GLU A 89 -4.34 -7.08 -13.80
CA GLU A 89 -3.59 -6.67 -14.97
C GLU A 89 -3.52 -7.85 -15.95
N SER A 90 -3.96 -7.62 -17.19
CA SER A 90 -3.84 -8.61 -18.24
C SER A 90 -2.49 -8.42 -18.92
N GLY A 91 -1.59 -9.39 -18.77
CA GLY A 91 -0.36 -9.43 -19.53
C GLY A 91 -0.68 -9.39 -21.02
N THR A 92 -0.13 -8.41 -21.74
CA THR A 92 -0.19 -8.40 -23.20
C THR A 92 1.00 -9.19 -23.72
N PHE A 93 0.91 -9.76 -24.92
CA PHE A 93 2.00 -10.52 -25.57
C PHE A 93 3.27 -9.68 -25.89
N GLN A 94 3.41 -8.49 -25.30
CA GLN A 94 4.52 -7.57 -25.51
C GLN A 94 5.39 -7.35 -24.24
N ASP A 95 5.09 -8.04 -23.14
CA ASP A 95 5.99 -8.16 -21.97
C ASP A 95 6.94 -9.36 -22.12
#